data_AF-A0A9P8P5U3-F1
#
_entry.id   AF-A0A9P8P5U3-F1
#
_cell.length_a   1.000
_cell.length_b   1.000
_cell.length_c   1.000
_cell.angle_alpha   90.00
_cell.angle_beta   90.00
_cell.angle_gamma   90.00
#
_symmetry.space_group_name_H-M   'P 1'
#
loop_
_entity.id
_entity.type
_entity.pdbx_description
1 polymer ?
#
loop_
_entity_poly.entity_id
_entity_poly.type
_entity_poly.pdbx_seq_one_letter_code
_entity_poly.pdbx_strand_id
1 'polypeptide(L)'
;MKRLNYLPALGDLNTPLPQEQLAVLEREVEDEKPEPTAQSLFNLAWALIKSNSKRDNKEGVNILTDLFKSVPARRRECLYYLAAGCYKIGELKESKRYIDALILHEPDNLQAVNLKKEIESEISKDGLIGLAVVSGLTAIGVGIASAIIKTQSKRK
;
A
#
# COMPACT_ATOMS: atom_id res chain seq x y z
N MET A 1 -6.47 -26.24 5.09
CA MET A 1 -6.35 -24.96 4.33
C MET A 1 -5.05 -24.97 3.57
N LYS A 2 -5.08 -24.86 2.24
CA LYS A 2 -3.85 -24.73 1.44
C LYS A 2 -3.13 -23.44 1.88
N ARG A 3 -1.85 -23.54 2.25
CA ARG A 3 -0.97 -22.38 2.45
C ARG A 3 -0.89 -21.64 1.12
N LEU A 4 -1.10 -20.33 1.14
CA LEU A 4 -0.92 -19.46 -0.02
C LEU A 4 0.59 -19.39 -0.33
N ASN A 5 1.13 -20.43 -0.96
CA ASN A 5 2.58 -20.61 -1.16
C ASN A 5 3.17 -19.72 -2.27
N TYR A 6 2.42 -18.77 -2.82
CA TYR A 6 2.92 -17.95 -3.93
C TYR A 6 2.17 -16.61 -4.03
N LEU A 7 2.16 -15.80 -2.97
CA LEU A 7 1.84 -14.38 -3.19
C LEU A 7 3.08 -13.72 -3.83
N PRO A 8 2.89 -12.90 -4.86
CA PRO A 8 3.99 -12.20 -5.51
C PRO A 8 4.72 -11.33 -4.49
N ALA A 9 6.05 -11.27 -4.60
CA ALA A 9 6.84 -10.42 -3.74
C ALA A 9 6.47 -8.96 -4.02
N LEU A 10 6.59 -8.08 -3.02
CA LEU A 10 6.34 -6.65 -3.22
C LEU A 10 7.19 -6.04 -4.35
N GLY A 11 8.38 -6.60 -4.59
CA GLY A 11 9.22 -6.23 -5.73
C GLY A 11 8.53 -6.36 -7.08
N ASP A 12 7.60 -7.30 -7.23
CA ASP A 12 6.86 -7.52 -8.48
C ASP A 12 5.83 -6.43 -8.75
N LEU A 13 5.44 -5.64 -7.75
CA LEU A 13 4.38 -4.63 -7.86
C LEU A 13 4.74 -3.53 -8.86
N ASN A 14 6.03 -3.26 -9.05
CA ASN A 14 6.55 -2.23 -9.95
C ASN A 14 7.24 -2.81 -11.20
N THR A 15 6.90 -4.05 -11.57
CA THR A 15 7.42 -4.72 -12.77
C THR A 15 6.27 -5.00 -13.74
N PRO A 16 5.93 -4.08 -14.65
CA PRO A 16 4.86 -4.28 -15.63
C PRO A 16 5.07 -5.54 -16.47
N LEU A 17 3.96 -6.15 -16.91
CA LEU A 17 4.02 -7.23 -17.89
C LEU A 17 4.35 -6.64 -19.29
N PRO A 18 5.02 -7.42 -20.16
CA PRO A 18 5.11 -7.09 -21.58
C PRO A 18 3.71 -6.91 -22.18
N GLN A 19 3.58 -5.98 -23.13
CA GLN A 19 2.28 -5.66 -23.75
C GLN A 19 1.61 -6.88 -24.38
N GLU A 20 2.39 -7.78 -24.98
CA GLU A 20 1.87 -9.02 -25.57
C GLU A 20 1.21 -9.92 -24.52
N GLN A 21 1.79 -10.02 -23.32
CA GLN A 21 1.20 -10.82 -22.24
C GLN A 21 -0.06 -10.17 -21.68
N LEU A 22 -0.06 -8.83 -21.54
CA LEU A 22 -1.27 -8.11 -21.12
C LEU A 22 -2.41 -8.30 -22.13
N ALA A 23 -2.11 -8.21 -23.43
CA ALA A 23 -3.10 -8.40 -24.49
C ALA A 23 -3.71 -9.82 -24.50
N VAL A 24 -2.93 -10.84 -24.11
CA VAL A 24 -3.45 -12.20 -23.92
C VAL A 24 -4.48 -12.25 -22.79
N LEU A 25 -4.20 -11.61 -21.65
CA LEU A 25 -5.13 -11.57 -20.51
C LEU A 25 -6.41 -10.77 -20.83
N GLU A 26 -6.27 -9.65 -21.55
CA GLU A 26 -7.42 -8.86 -22.00
C GLU A 26 -8.30 -9.67 -22.97
N ARG A 27 -7.68 -10.39 -23.92
CA ARG A 27 -8.41 -11.26 -24.84
C ARG A 27 -9.10 -12.42 -24.11
N GLU A 28 -8.44 -13.05 -23.16
CA GLU A 28 -9.03 -14.12 -22.35
C GLU A 28 -10.32 -13.65 -21.64
N VAL A 29 -10.29 -12.46 -21.03
CA VAL A 29 -11.49 -11.87 -20.39
C VAL A 29 -12.57 -11.50 -21.42
N GLU A 30 -12.18 -11.04 -22.61
CA GLU A 30 -13.13 -10.73 -23.70
C GLU A 30 -13.83 -11.98 -24.22
N ASP A 31 -13.08 -13.06 -24.43
CA ASP A 31 -13.58 -14.34 -24.98
C ASP A 31 -14.55 -15.04 -24.01
N GLU A 32 -14.45 -14.78 -22.71
CA GLU A 32 -15.34 -15.33 -21.68
C GLU A 32 -16.63 -14.52 -21.46
N LYS A 33 -16.84 -13.43 -22.20
CA LYS A 33 -18.08 -12.63 -22.07
C LYS A 33 -19.33 -13.45 -22.44
N PRO A 34 -20.49 -13.17 -21.80
CA PRO A 34 -20.76 -12.03 -20.91
C PRO A 34 -20.34 -12.22 -19.45
N GLU A 35 -19.86 -13.40 -19.05
CA GLU A 35 -19.54 -13.72 -17.65
C GLU A 35 -18.11 -14.26 -17.51
N PRO A 36 -17.10 -13.36 -17.50
CA PRO A 36 -15.72 -13.75 -17.31
C PRO A 36 -15.48 -14.47 -15.98
N THR A 37 -14.57 -15.43 -15.98
CA THR A 37 -14.26 -16.21 -14.80
C THR A 37 -13.52 -15.35 -13.77
N ALA A 38 -13.72 -15.69 -12.49
CA ALA A 38 -13.04 -15.01 -11.40
C ALA A 38 -11.51 -15.10 -11.49
N GLN A 39 -10.95 -16.15 -12.12
CA GLN A 39 -9.51 -16.30 -12.28
C GLN A 39 -8.96 -15.39 -13.37
N SER A 40 -9.63 -15.32 -14.53
CA SER A 40 -9.22 -14.47 -15.66
C SER A 40 -9.28 -13.00 -15.27
N LEU A 41 -10.34 -12.57 -14.59
CA LEU A 41 -10.45 -11.23 -14.01
C LEU A 41 -9.36 -10.93 -12.99
N PHE A 42 -9.03 -11.91 -12.12
CA PHE A 42 -7.98 -11.73 -11.13
C PHE A 42 -6.60 -11.56 -11.78
N ASN A 43 -6.29 -12.38 -12.80
CA ASN A 43 -5.04 -12.31 -13.54
C ASN A 43 -4.89 -10.95 -14.23
N LEU A 44 -5.93 -10.51 -14.95
CA LEU A 44 -5.96 -9.21 -15.60
C LEU A 44 -5.80 -8.08 -14.58
N ALA A 45 -6.56 -8.10 -13.48
CA ALA A 45 -6.50 -7.07 -12.46
C ALA A 45 -5.10 -6.94 -11.84
N TRP A 46 -4.42 -8.06 -11.59
CA TRP A 46 -3.05 -8.01 -11.09
C TRP A 46 -2.06 -7.45 -12.11
N ALA A 47 -2.21 -7.79 -13.39
CA ALA A 47 -1.40 -7.21 -14.46
C ALA A 47 -1.59 -5.70 -14.58
N LEU A 48 -2.84 -5.22 -14.49
CA LEU A 48 -3.19 -3.80 -14.51
C LEU A 48 -2.61 -3.06 -13.30
N ILE A 49 -2.69 -3.64 -12.10
CA ILE A 49 -2.07 -3.08 -10.88
C ILE A 49 -0.56 -2.95 -11.05
N LYS A 50 0.11 -3.91 -11.71
CA LYS A 50 1.56 -3.84 -11.92
C LYS A 50 1.98 -2.79 -12.95
N SER A 51 1.06 -2.26 -13.74
CA SER A 51 1.36 -1.29 -14.80
C SER A 51 1.97 0.02 -14.28
N ASN A 52 2.45 0.85 -15.22
CA ASN A 52 2.90 2.22 -14.95
C ASN A 52 1.77 3.25 -15.09
N SER A 53 0.56 2.81 -15.49
CA SER A 53 -0.58 3.68 -15.74
C SER A 53 -1.43 3.82 -14.49
N LYS A 54 -1.55 5.04 -13.95
CA LYS A 54 -2.43 5.28 -12.78
C LYS A 54 -3.88 4.88 -13.02
N ARG A 55 -4.35 5.03 -14.27
CA ARG A 55 -5.70 4.62 -14.68
C ARG A 55 -5.86 3.11 -14.56
N ASP A 56 -4.91 2.37 -15.12
CA ASP A 56 -4.95 0.90 -15.13
C ASP A 56 -4.78 0.35 -13.71
N ASN A 57 -3.92 0.96 -12.89
CA ASN A 57 -3.80 0.60 -11.47
C ASN A 57 -5.12 0.71 -10.73
N LYS A 58 -5.85 1.81 -10.94
CA LYS A 58 -7.17 2.03 -10.33
C LYS A 58 -8.19 1.01 -10.84
N GLU A 59 -8.15 0.71 -12.14
CA GLU A 59 -9.03 -0.29 -12.73
C GLU A 59 -8.79 -1.69 -12.16
N GLY A 60 -7.54 -2.12 -12.05
CA GLY A 60 -7.21 -3.40 -11.43
C GLY A 60 -7.67 -3.48 -9.96
N VAL A 61 -7.56 -2.39 -9.19
CA VAL A 61 -8.10 -2.33 -7.83
C VAL A 61 -9.64 -2.46 -7.82
N ASN A 62 -10.34 -1.84 -8.77
CA ASN A 62 -11.80 -1.96 -8.88
C ASN A 62 -12.20 -3.42 -9.17
N ILE A 63 -11.58 -4.04 -10.16
CA ILE A 63 -11.85 -5.44 -10.53
C ILE A 63 -11.63 -6.37 -9.32
N LEU A 64 -10.50 -6.23 -8.60
CA LEU A 64 -10.25 -7.02 -7.40
C LEU A 64 -11.27 -6.75 -6.29
N THR A 65 -11.74 -5.51 -6.15
CA THR A 65 -12.73 -5.13 -5.15
C THR A 65 -14.07 -5.81 -5.44
N ASP A 66 -14.45 -5.90 -6.71
CA ASP A 66 -15.67 -6.57 -7.12
C ASP A 66 -15.57 -8.08 -6.95
N LEU A 67 -14.43 -8.69 -7.32
CA LEU A 67 -14.14 -10.10 -7.04
C LEU A 67 -14.18 -10.43 -5.54
N PHE A 68 -13.64 -9.56 -4.69
CA PHE A 68 -13.67 -9.73 -3.24
C PHE A 68 -15.11 -9.76 -2.69
N LYS A 69 -16.01 -8.94 -3.26
CA LYS A 69 -17.42 -8.90 -2.87
C LYS A 69 -18.18 -10.13 -3.38
N SER A 70 -17.99 -10.48 -4.66
CA SER A 70 -18.77 -11.50 -5.36
C SER A 70 -18.31 -12.94 -5.14
N VAL A 71 -17.03 -13.17 -4.79
CA VAL A 71 -16.46 -14.51 -4.63
C VAL A 71 -15.94 -14.74 -3.21
N PRO A 72 -16.81 -15.10 -2.23
CA PRO A 72 -16.42 -15.29 -0.83
C PRO A 72 -15.24 -16.24 -0.62
N ALA A 73 -15.14 -17.31 -1.42
CA ALA A 73 -14.07 -18.30 -1.32
C ALA A 73 -12.67 -17.73 -1.63
N ARG A 74 -12.57 -16.62 -2.37
CA ARG A 74 -11.30 -15.99 -2.76
C ARG A 74 -10.94 -14.77 -1.90
N ARG A 75 -11.82 -14.33 -1.00
CA ARG A 75 -11.60 -13.10 -0.20
C ARG A 75 -10.24 -13.03 0.44
N ARG A 76 -9.80 -14.13 1.07
CA ARG A 76 -8.51 -14.21 1.74
C ARG A 76 -7.33 -13.96 0.80
N GLU A 77 -7.37 -14.54 -0.40
CA GLU A 77 -6.35 -14.30 -1.43
C GLU A 77 -6.39 -12.85 -1.91
N CYS A 78 -7.59 -12.32 -2.18
CA CYS A 78 -7.77 -10.94 -2.62
C CYS A 78 -7.24 -9.89 -1.62
N LEU A 79 -7.26 -10.14 -0.31
CA LEU A 79 -6.82 -9.16 0.70
C LEU A 79 -5.37 -8.70 0.47
N TYR A 80 -4.46 -9.62 0.13
CA TYR A 80 -3.06 -9.26 -0.12
C TYR A 80 -2.93 -8.36 -1.36
N TYR A 81 -3.60 -8.73 -2.45
CA TYR A 81 -3.53 -8.02 -3.72
C TYR A 81 -4.23 -6.66 -3.66
N LEU A 82 -5.35 -6.57 -2.93
CA LEU A 82 -6.01 -5.30 -2.63
C LEU A 82 -5.14 -4.39 -1.78
N ALA A 83 -4.48 -4.93 -0.74
CA ALA A 83 -3.54 -4.15 0.05
C ALA A 83 -2.39 -3.59 -0.82
N ALA A 84 -1.79 -4.44 -1.66
CA ALA A 84 -0.72 -4.03 -2.57
C ALA A 84 -1.19 -3.00 -3.63
N GLY A 85 -2.38 -3.23 -4.22
CA GLY A 85 -2.98 -2.32 -5.19
C GLY A 85 -3.28 -0.95 -4.59
N CYS A 86 -3.95 -0.91 -3.42
CA CYS A 86 -4.21 0.32 -2.68
C CYS A 86 -2.92 1.05 -2.28
N TYR A 87 -1.89 0.31 -1.85
CA TYR A 87 -0.57 0.87 -1.55
C TYR A 87 0.01 1.58 -2.77
N LYS A 88 0.00 0.92 -3.94
CA LYS A 88 0.55 1.50 -5.19
C LYS A 88 -0.13 2.79 -5.62
N ILE A 89 -1.44 2.93 -5.38
CA ILE A 89 -2.19 4.14 -5.73
C ILE A 89 -2.22 5.20 -4.62
N GLY A 90 -1.55 4.96 -3.49
CA GLY A 90 -1.47 5.89 -2.36
C GLY A 90 -2.65 5.85 -1.38
N GLU A 91 -3.56 4.88 -1.53
CA GLU A 91 -4.71 4.69 -0.63
C GLU A 91 -4.28 3.94 0.64
N LEU A 92 -3.37 4.54 1.41
CA LEU A 92 -2.68 3.88 2.52
C LEU A 92 -3.62 3.38 3.63
N LYS A 93 -4.73 4.10 3.88
CA LYS A 93 -5.73 3.70 4.89
C LYS A 93 -6.42 2.39 4.52
N GLU A 94 -6.86 2.28 3.27
CA GLU A 94 -7.50 1.07 2.75
C GLU A 94 -6.50 -0.07 2.64
N SER A 95 -5.28 0.22 2.19
CA SER A 95 -4.18 -0.73 2.17
C SER A 95 -3.92 -1.35 3.55
N LYS A 96 -3.85 -0.50 4.59
CA LYS A 96 -3.70 -0.93 5.98
C LYS A 96 -4.87 -1.80 6.45
N ARG A 97 -6.10 -1.41 6.11
CA ARG A 97 -7.31 -2.15 6.49
C ARG A 97 -7.31 -3.57 5.91
N TYR A 98 -6.96 -3.73 4.63
CA TYR A 98 -6.89 -5.04 4.00
C TYR A 98 -5.75 -5.91 4.55
N ILE A 99 -4.56 -5.35 4.78
CA ILE A 99 -3.43 -6.14 5.27
C ILE A 99 -3.61 -6.58 6.72
N ASP A 100 -4.21 -5.73 7.57
CA ASP A 100 -4.55 -6.08 8.95
C ASP A 100 -5.57 -7.22 9.00
N ALA A 101 -6.58 -7.19 8.12
CA ALA A 101 -7.55 -8.26 7.99
C ALA A 101 -6.91 -9.59 7.56
N LEU A 102 -5.93 -9.56 6.64
CA LEU A 102 -5.21 -10.76 6.23
C LEU A 102 -4.38 -11.35 7.39
N ILE A 103 -3.64 -10.51 8.10
CA ILE A 103 -2.77 -10.92 9.22
C ILE A 103 -3.58 -11.52 10.37
N LEU A 104 -4.81 -11.04 10.61
CA LEU A 104 -5.71 -11.64 11.61
C LEU A 104 -5.98 -13.13 11.31
N HIS A 105 -6.04 -13.50 10.03
CA HIS A 105 -6.27 -14.88 9.59
C HIS A 105 -4.99 -15.68 9.36
N GLU A 106 -3.90 -15.01 8.97
CA GLU A 106 -2.61 -15.62 8.64
C GLU A 106 -1.45 -14.87 9.31
N PRO A 107 -1.30 -14.98 10.65
CA PRO A 107 -0.30 -14.20 11.40
C PRO A 107 1.15 -14.56 11.03
N ASP A 108 1.38 -15.81 10.61
CA ASP A 108 2.71 -16.31 10.20
C ASP A 108 3.03 -16.01 8.73
N ASN A 109 2.17 -15.27 8.02
CA ASN A 109 2.40 -14.89 6.63
C ASN A 109 3.43 -13.75 6.56
N LEU A 110 4.70 -14.12 6.40
CA LEU A 110 5.82 -13.18 6.34
C LEU A 110 5.68 -12.13 5.23
N GLN A 111 5.06 -12.47 4.09
CA GLN A 111 4.83 -11.52 3.00
C GLN A 111 3.82 -10.44 3.42
N ALA A 112 2.73 -10.84 4.07
CA ALA A 112 1.74 -9.90 4.59
C ALA A 112 2.31 -9.01 5.69
N VAL A 113 3.10 -9.58 6.61
CA VAL A 113 3.79 -8.84 7.68
C VAL A 113 4.78 -7.81 7.10
N ASN A 114 5.54 -8.18 6.06
CA ASN A 114 6.46 -7.26 5.42
C ASN A 114 5.73 -6.12 4.71
N LEU A 115 4.64 -6.43 3.97
CA LEU A 115 3.82 -5.39 3.34
C LEU A 115 3.22 -4.43 4.37
N LYS A 116 2.74 -4.95 5.50
CA LYS A 116 2.23 -4.11 6.60
C LYS A 116 3.29 -3.13 7.11
N LYS A 117 4.54 -3.58 7.30
CA LYS A 117 5.64 -2.70 7.74
C LYS A 117 5.91 -1.57 6.75
N GLU A 118 5.92 -1.86 5.45
CA GLU A 118 6.08 -0.84 4.40
C GLU A 118 4.93 0.18 4.43
N ILE A 119 3.68 -0.29 4.52
CA ILE A 119 2.50 0.58 4.62
C ILE A 119 2.57 1.47 5.86
N GLU A 120 2.88 0.90 7.04
CA GLU A 120 2.97 1.65 8.29
C GLU A 120 4.14 2.65 8.28
N SER A 121 5.25 2.30 7.64
CA SER A 121 6.37 3.22 7.43
C SER A 121 5.95 4.41 6.56
N GLU A 122 5.21 4.18 5.48
CA GLU A 122 4.78 5.25 4.58
C GLU A 122 3.77 6.18 5.24
N ILE A 123 2.77 5.62 5.94
CA ILE A 123 1.81 6.39 6.74
C ILE A 123 2.54 7.29 7.77
N SER A 124 3.58 6.76 8.41
CA SER A 124 4.33 7.51 9.43
C SER A 124 5.13 8.67 8.82
N LYS A 125 5.69 8.50 7.62
CA LYS A 125 6.37 9.58 6.89
C LYS A 125 5.39 10.70 6.52
N ASP A 126 4.22 10.34 5.99
CA ASP A 126 3.18 11.32 5.63
C ASP A 126 2.68 12.10 6.85
N GLY A 127 2.49 11.42 7.99
CA GLY A 127 2.11 12.05 9.25
C GLY A 127 3.18 12.99 9.80
N LEU A 128 4.46 12.64 9.66
CA LEU A 128 5.59 13.47 10.10
C LEU A 128 5.76 14.73 9.24
N ILE A 129 5.56 14.64 7.92
CA ILE A 129 5.58 15.79 7.01
C ILE A 129 4.47 16.79 7.40
N GLY A 130 3.27 16.30 7.76
CA GLY A 130 2.17 17.17 8.20
C GLY A 130 2.44 17.92 9.52
N LEU A 131 3.20 17.32 10.45
CA LEU A 131 3.57 17.97 11.71
C LEU A 131 4.72 18.98 11.54
N ALA A 132 5.66 18.73 10.63
CA ALA A 132 6.78 19.61 10.35
C ALA A 132 6.37 20.93 9.64
N VAL A 133 5.26 20.93 8.90
CA VAL A 133 4.72 22.16 8.26
C VAL A 133 4.11 23.14 9.28
N VAL A 134 3.85 22.71 10.52
CA VAL A 134 3.30 23.57 11.59
C VAL A 134 4.39 24.38 12.34
N SER A 135 5.67 24.25 11.99
CA SER A 135 6.77 25.01 12.63
C SER A 135 7.35 26.13 11.76
N GLY A 136 6.52 27.08 11.32
CA GLY A 136 6.97 28.36 10.78
C GLY A 136 5.86 29.41 10.97
N LEU A 137 5.87 30.22 12.02
CA LEU A 137 6.67 31.44 12.15
C LEU A 137 6.83 31.83 13.64
N THR A 138 8.00 31.64 14.26
CA THR A 138 8.49 32.49 15.37
C THR A 138 10.01 32.34 15.51
N ALA A 139 10.75 32.87 14.54
CA ALA A 139 12.16 33.20 14.73
C ALA A 139 12.50 34.49 13.97
N ILE A 140 11.67 35.53 14.18
CA ILE A 140 12.14 36.89 13.92
C ILE A 140 12.99 37.26 15.13
N GLY A 141 14.29 37.34 14.92
CA GLY A 141 15.25 37.75 15.92
C GLY A 141 14.89 39.11 16.50
N VAL A 142 14.75 39.16 17.82
CA VAL A 142 14.90 40.38 18.60
C VAL A 142 16.10 40.15 19.49
N GLY A 143 17.20 40.81 19.14
CA GLY A 143 18.36 40.89 20.01
C GLY A 143 18.06 41.72 21.26
N ILE A 144 18.89 41.46 22.27
CA ILE A 144 19.17 42.27 23.47
C ILE A 144 18.18 42.11 24.64
N ALA A 145 18.56 41.32 25.66
CA ALA A 145 18.91 41.87 26.99
C ALA A 145 19.40 40.78 27.98
N SER A 146 20.70 40.85 28.26
CA SER A 146 21.28 40.90 29.62
C SER A 146 21.25 39.67 30.54
N ALA A 147 22.41 39.00 30.57
CA ALA A 147 23.18 38.66 31.78
C ALA A 147 22.41 38.09 32.99
N ILE A 148 22.29 36.75 33.05
CA ILE A 148 22.19 36.05 34.34
C ILE A 148 23.60 35.70 34.83
N ILE A 149 23.91 36.31 35.96
CA ILE A 149 25.17 36.39 36.70
C ILE A 149 25.91 35.06 36.82
N LYS A 150 27.21 35.13 36.51
CA LYS A 150 28.19 34.07 36.66
C LYS A 150 28.61 33.92 38.14
N THR A 151 28.68 32.65 38.54
CA THR A 151 29.55 32.01 39.53
C THR A 151 29.28 32.14 41.04
N GLN A 152 29.11 30.95 41.60
CA GLN A 152 29.28 30.60 43.00
C GLN A 152 30.71 30.83 43.53
N SER A 153 30.76 31.10 44.84
CA SER A 153 31.68 30.54 45.85
C SER A 153 33.20 30.75 45.74
N LYS A 154 33.75 31.52 46.69
CA LYS A 154 34.92 31.19 47.55
C LYS A 154 34.73 31.95 48.87
N ARG A 155 34.32 31.26 49.95
CA ARG A 155 35.12 30.70 51.07
C ARG A 155 35.94 31.72 51.88
N LYS A 156 35.69 31.65 53.21
CA LYS A 156 36.47 32.11 54.38
C LYS A 156 37.87 32.63 54.13
#